data_AF-A0A2V9J8J3-F1
#
_entry.id   AF-A0A2V9J8J3-F1
#
_cell.length_a   1.000
_cell.length_b   1.000
_cell.length_c   1.000
_cell.angle_alpha   90.00
_cell.angle_beta   90.00
_cell.angle_gamma   90.00
#
_symmetry.space_group_name_H-M   'P 1'
#
loop_
_entity.id
_entity.type
_entity.pdbx_description
1 polymer ?
#
loop_
_entity_poly.entity_id
_entity_poly.type
_entity_poly.pdbx_seq_one_letter_code
_entity_poly.pdbx_strand_id
1 'polypeptide(L)'
;MTAIWSEGWTARVRSATLTVLDEDSQRAATLGWMAFYSPLTSGGGLHFSYDTELTPQIARDISGPGWRSLDWTRDQHLSAGWIQARVPAHFMIRRGEQRRERLGIQAQDGKLISVVNGLGSAIQTVWVADAEGRIYSAASVPAGAKAPLLPDRIAPNAAGTASALRATFASSWIESIEAVAAHPERFMLPHSYVALLDDTPFAEPGLPEKGTKRADRTLVYGILKGLGP
;
A
#
# COMPACT_ATOMS: atom_id res chain seq x y z
N MET A 1 -40.93 -20.00 2.68
CA MET A 1 -40.14 -18.77 2.48
C MET A 1 -39.16 -18.60 3.63
N THR A 2 -37.92 -19.08 3.54
CA THR A 2 -36.80 -18.61 4.39
C THR A 2 -35.48 -19.27 3.94
N ALA A 3 -34.76 -18.61 3.03
CA ALA A 3 -33.34 -18.84 2.77
C ALA A 3 -32.77 -17.64 2.00
N ILE A 4 -32.87 -16.44 2.58
CA ILE A 4 -32.24 -15.21 2.04
C ILE A 4 -31.31 -14.59 3.12
N TRP A 5 -31.22 -15.20 4.30
CA TRP A 5 -30.63 -14.56 5.49
C TRP A 5 -29.21 -15.02 5.87
N SER A 6 -28.57 -15.89 5.08
CA SER A 6 -27.20 -16.37 5.39
C SER A 6 -26.11 -15.89 4.42
N GLU A 7 -26.44 -15.32 3.26
CA GLU A 7 -25.45 -14.68 2.39
C GLU A 7 -25.18 -13.24 2.87
N GLY A 8 -23.94 -12.96 3.26
CA GLY A 8 -23.54 -11.62 3.66
C GLY A 8 -23.66 -10.63 2.50
N TRP A 9 -24.34 -9.50 2.73
CA TRP A 9 -24.64 -8.46 1.74
C TRP A 9 -23.46 -7.48 1.51
N THR A 10 -22.32 -7.74 2.13
CA THR A 10 -21.22 -6.79 2.24
C THR A 10 -20.20 -7.00 1.11
N ALA A 11 -19.94 -5.95 0.35
CA ALA A 11 -18.82 -5.90 -0.58
C ALA A 11 -17.49 -6.12 0.14
N ARG A 12 -16.55 -6.76 -0.55
CA ARG A 12 -15.21 -7.03 -0.06
C ARG A 12 -14.20 -6.41 -1.02
N VAL A 13 -13.24 -5.70 -0.44
CA VAL A 13 -12.06 -5.21 -1.13
C VAL A 13 -10.85 -5.90 -0.53
N ARG A 14 -9.96 -6.36 -1.40
CA ARG A 14 -8.61 -6.71 -1.01
C ARG A 14 -7.65 -5.84 -1.77
N SER A 15 -6.61 -5.42 -1.09
CA SER A 15 -5.52 -4.74 -1.76
C SER A 15 -4.16 -5.25 -1.29
N ALA A 16 -3.21 -5.20 -2.20
CA ALA A 16 -1.79 -5.33 -1.89
C ALA A 16 -1.11 -4.13 -2.54
N THR A 17 -0.35 -3.35 -1.78
CA THR A 17 0.31 -2.16 -2.31
C THR A 17 1.75 -2.07 -1.84
N LEU A 18 2.59 -1.58 -2.74
CA LEU A 18 3.98 -1.25 -2.49
C LEU A 18 4.17 0.22 -2.84
N THR A 19 4.58 1.01 -1.85
CA THR A 19 4.82 2.45 -2.01
C THR A 19 6.27 2.76 -1.77
N VAL A 20 6.90 3.52 -2.67
CA VAL A 20 8.12 4.25 -2.37
C VAL A 20 7.72 5.68 -2.00
N LEU A 21 8.10 6.11 -0.80
CA LEU A 21 7.86 7.44 -0.27
C LEU A 21 9.19 8.16 -0.08
N ASP A 22 9.40 9.23 -0.84
CA ASP A 22 10.50 10.15 -0.64
C ASP A 22 10.01 11.33 0.21
N GLU A 23 10.44 11.37 1.47
CA GLU A 23 10.01 12.37 2.44
C GLU A 23 10.67 13.74 2.21
N ASP A 24 11.76 13.81 1.45
CA ASP A 24 12.43 15.07 1.12
C ASP A 24 11.74 15.77 -0.05
N SER A 25 11.56 15.04 -1.16
CA SER A 25 10.83 15.58 -2.33
C SER A 25 9.30 15.55 -2.16
N GLN A 26 8.80 14.93 -1.09
CA GLN A 26 7.39 14.79 -0.77
C GLN A 26 6.61 14.07 -1.88
N ARG A 27 7.18 12.98 -2.40
CA ARG A 27 6.59 12.20 -3.49
C ARG A 27 6.37 10.76 -3.07
N ALA A 28 5.21 10.23 -3.44
CA ALA A 28 4.90 8.82 -3.33
C ALA A 28 4.72 8.22 -4.73
N ALA A 29 5.28 7.04 -4.92
CA ALA A 29 5.03 6.18 -6.08
C ALA A 29 4.49 4.84 -5.59
N THR A 30 3.26 4.52 -5.94
CA THR A 30 2.54 3.34 -5.46
C THR A 30 2.20 2.42 -6.62
N LEU A 31 2.51 1.14 -6.45
CA LEU A 31 2.02 0.05 -7.28
C LEU A 31 1.10 -0.82 -6.42
N GLY A 32 0.05 -1.37 -7.03
CA GLY A 32 -0.89 -2.17 -6.28
C GLY A 32 -1.75 -3.09 -7.13
N TRP A 33 -2.43 -4.01 -6.45
CA TRP A 33 -3.49 -4.85 -6.96
C TRP A 33 -4.67 -4.62 -6.07
N MET A 34 -5.82 -4.39 -6.68
CA MET A 34 -7.09 -4.28 -6.00
C MET A 34 -8.03 -5.33 -6.55
N ALA A 35 -8.63 -6.09 -5.64
CA ALA A 35 -9.66 -7.08 -5.95
C ALA A 35 -10.97 -6.63 -5.33
N PHE A 36 -12.01 -6.54 -6.16
CA PHE A 36 -13.35 -6.16 -5.77
C PHE A 36 -14.27 -7.35 -5.92
N TYR A 37 -14.98 -7.70 -4.86
CA TYR A 37 -16.04 -8.69 -4.88
C TYR A 37 -17.28 -8.11 -4.23
N SER A 38 -18.41 -8.12 -4.95
CA SER A 38 -19.68 -7.68 -4.41
C SER A 38 -20.77 -8.72 -4.63
N PRO A 39 -21.53 -9.12 -3.59
CA PRO A 39 -22.68 -10.02 -3.73
C PRO A 39 -23.79 -9.45 -4.64
N LEU A 40 -23.89 -8.12 -4.72
CA LEU A 40 -24.83 -7.37 -5.55
C LEU A 40 -24.06 -6.42 -6.46
N THR A 41 -24.57 -6.15 -7.66
CA THR A 41 -23.96 -5.15 -8.55
C THR A 41 -23.96 -3.79 -7.84
N SER A 42 -22.78 -3.21 -7.60
CA SER A 42 -22.64 -1.91 -6.96
C SER A 42 -23.23 -0.83 -7.87
N GLY A 43 -24.26 -0.11 -7.42
CA GLY A 43 -24.90 0.94 -8.22
C GLY A 43 -24.03 2.19 -8.39
N GLY A 44 -23.06 2.39 -7.49
CA GLY A 44 -22.15 3.54 -7.53
C GLY A 44 -20.93 3.38 -8.43
N GLY A 45 -20.62 2.17 -8.91
CA GLY A 45 -19.39 1.92 -9.66
C GLY A 45 -18.11 2.11 -8.84
N LEU A 46 -16.97 2.17 -9.53
CA LEU A 46 -15.67 2.47 -8.93
C LEU A 46 -15.23 3.90 -9.25
N HIS A 47 -14.57 4.54 -8.29
CA HIS A 47 -14.09 5.92 -8.38
C HIS A 47 -12.59 5.99 -8.09
N PHE A 48 -11.86 6.66 -8.98
CA PHE A 48 -10.43 6.89 -8.86
C PHE A 48 -10.05 8.28 -9.40
N SER A 49 -9.04 8.92 -8.81
CA SER A 49 -8.44 10.15 -9.35
C SER A 49 -7.87 9.92 -10.74
N TYR A 50 -7.76 10.97 -11.54
CA TYR A 50 -7.03 10.97 -12.81
C TYR A 50 -5.54 10.61 -12.67
N ASP A 51 -4.96 10.76 -11.48
CA ASP A 51 -3.56 10.40 -11.21
C ASP A 51 -3.35 8.90 -10.96
N THR A 52 -4.43 8.11 -10.94
CA THR A 52 -4.39 6.66 -10.73
C THR A 52 -4.53 5.94 -12.08
N GLU A 53 -3.47 5.27 -12.54
CA GLU A 53 -3.57 4.34 -13.66
C GLU A 53 -4.26 3.05 -13.21
N LEU A 54 -5.26 2.60 -13.97
CA LEU A 54 -5.98 1.34 -13.74
C LEU A 54 -5.79 0.41 -14.93
N THR A 55 -5.18 -0.75 -14.68
CA THR A 55 -5.10 -1.83 -15.67
C THR A 55 -6.02 -2.97 -15.25
N PRO A 56 -7.19 -3.14 -15.91
CA PRO A 56 -8.11 -4.21 -15.59
C PRO A 56 -7.55 -5.56 -16.04
N GLN A 57 -7.66 -6.56 -15.19
CA GLN A 57 -7.15 -7.90 -15.44
C GLN A 57 -8.28 -8.75 -16.01
N ILE A 58 -8.58 -8.47 -17.28
CA ILE A 58 -9.62 -9.13 -18.05
C ILE A 58 -8.93 -10.20 -18.89
N ALA A 59 -9.39 -11.45 -18.78
CA ALA A 59 -8.92 -12.50 -19.68
C ALA A 59 -9.27 -12.13 -21.13
N ARG A 60 -8.26 -12.13 -22.01
CA ARG A 60 -8.36 -11.72 -23.43
C ARG A 60 -9.40 -12.50 -24.23
N ASP A 61 -9.75 -13.71 -23.80
CA ASP A 61 -10.65 -14.64 -24.52
C ASP A 61 -12.06 -14.73 -23.94
N ILE A 62 -12.42 -13.94 -22.93
CA ILE A 62 -13.79 -13.96 -22.41
C ILE A 62 -14.59 -12.91 -23.17
N SER A 63 -15.49 -13.41 -24.03
CA SER A 63 -16.79 -12.80 -24.27
C SER A 63 -17.54 -12.65 -22.93
N GLY A 64 -17.08 -11.74 -22.08
CA GLY A 64 -17.62 -11.42 -20.76
C GLY A 64 -18.61 -10.26 -20.85
N PRO A 65 -19.52 -10.10 -19.88
CA PRO A 65 -20.86 -9.60 -20.16
C PRO A 65 -20.87 -8.10 -20.44
N GLY A 66 -21.28 -7.72 -21.65
CA GLY A 66 -21.87 -6.43 -21.95
C GLY A 66 -20.95 -5.20 -21.99
N TRP A 67 -21.58 -4.10 -22.41
CA TRP A 67 -21.06 -2.74 -22.45
C TRP A 67 -20.50 -2.32 -21.09
N ARG A 68 -19.31 -1.70 -21.10
CA ARG A 68 -18.73 -1.01 -19.94
C ARG A 68 -18.78 0.49 -20.18
N SER A 69 -19.22 1.24 -19.17
CA SER A 69 -19.24 2.69 -19.24
C SER A 69 -18.19 3.29 -18.32
N LEU A 70 -17.61 4.38 -18.77
CA LEU A 70 -16.63 5.18 -18.06
C LEU A 70 -17.08 6.63 -18.18
N ASP A 71 -17.30 7.27 -17.04
CA ASP A 71 -17.57 8.71 -16.96
C ASP A 71 -16.30 9.40 -16.47
N TRP A 72 -15.86 10.42 -17.21
CA TRP A 72 -14.66 11.22 -16.93
C TRP A 72 -14.98 12.65 -16.51
N THR A 73 -16.23 12.95 -16.20
CA THR A 73 -16.67 14.33 -15.94
C THR A 73 -16.02 14.93 -14.69
N ARG A 74 -15.74 14.12 -13.65
CA ARG A 74 -15.18 14.60 -12.37
C ARG A 74 -13.97 13.81 -11.88
N ASP A 75 -13.95 12.52 -12.17
CA ASP A 75 -12.94 11.56 -11.81
C ASP A 75 -12.98 10.40 -12.82
N GLN A 76 -12.18 9.35 -12.61
CA GLN A 76 -12.34 8.09 -13.35
C GLN A 76 -13.48 7.28 -12.72
N HIS A 77 -14.70 7.51 -13.20
CA HIS A 77 -15.89 6.81 -12.73
C HIS A 77 -16.22 5.60 -13.62
N LEU A 78 -15.82 4.43 -13.18
CA LEU A 78 -16.14 3.14 -13.79
C LEU A 78 -17.60 2.78 -13.45
N SER A 79 -18.53 3.40 -14.18
CA SER A 79 -19.93 3.54 -13.79
C SER A 79 -20.79 2.30 -14.00
N ALA A 80 -20.51 1.46 -15.00
CA ALA A 80 -21.24 0.21 -15.21
C ALA A 80 -20.38 -0.87 -15.90
N GLY A 81 -20.67 -2.14 -15.59
CA GLY A 81 -20.04 -3.30 -16.25
C GLY A 81 -18.63 -3.66 -15.76
N TRP A 82 -18.07 -2.90 -14.81
CA TRP A 82 -16.74 -3.13 -14.24
C TRP A 82 -16.72 -4.05 -13.01
N ILE A 83 -17.79 -4.02 -12.20
CA ILE A 83 -18.05 -4.97 -11.11
C ILE A 83 -19.37 -5.66 -11.41
N GLN A 84 -19.37 -6.99 -11.32
CA GLN A 84 -20.56 -7.81 -11.48
C GLN A 84 -20.86 -8.56 -10.19
N ALA A 85 -22.15 -8.76 -9.91
CA ALA A 85 -22.58 -9.53 -8.77
C ALA A 85 -21.91 -10.90 -8.74
N ARG A 86 -21.25 -11.21 -7.63
CA ARG A 86 -20.55 -12.48 -7.34
C ARG A 86 -19.40 -12.82 -8.29
N VAL A 87 -18.90 -11.88 -9.10
CA VAL A 87 -17.73 -12.07 -9.96
C VAL A 87 -16.60 -11.15 -9.46
N PRO A 88 -15.43 -11.70 -9.08
CA PRO A 88 -14.29 -10.88 -8.70
C PRO A 88 -13.77 -10.05 -9.88
N ALA A 89 -13.61 -8.74 -9.66
CA ALA A 89 -12.93 -7.84 -10.59
C ALA A 89 -11.55 -7.48 -10.02
N HIS A 90 -10.51 -7.56 -10.85
CA HIS A 90 -9.14 -7.29 -10.44
C HIS A 90 -8.54 -6.17 -11.27
N PHE A 91 -7.83 -5.26 -10.61
CA PHE A 91 -7.15 -4.13 -11.23
C PHE A 91 -5.74 -4.07 -10.69
N MET A 92 -4.76 -3.93 -11.59
CA MET A 92 -3.47 -3.38 -11.22
C MET A 92 -3.59 -1.86 -11.18
N ILE A 93 -3.07 -1.25 -10.12
CA ILE A 93 -3.07 0.20 -9.92
C ILE A 93 -1.65 0.74 -9.94
N ARG A 94 -1.46 1.93 -10.49
CA ARG A 94 -0.21 2.69 -10.40
C ARG A 94 -0.55 4.14 -10.12
N ARG A 95 0.15 4.78 -9.19
CA ARG A 95 -0.11 6.17 -8.82
C ARG A 95 1.18 6.87 -8.48
N GLY A 96 1.32 8.11 -8.93
CA GLY A 96 2.39 9.00 -8.52
C GLY A 96 1.79 10.30 -8.03
N GLU A 97 2.09 10.71 -6.80
CA GLU A 97 1.46 11.89 -6.19
C GLU A 97 2.38 12.60 -5.20
N GLN A 98 2.03 13.84 -4.85
CA GLN A 98 2.66 14.55 -3.75
C GLN A 98 2.05 14.12 -2.42
N ARG A 99 2.89 13.75 -1.46
CA ARG A 99 2.49 13.25 -0.14
C ARG A 99 3.40 13.80 0.95
N ARG A 100 2.80 14.17 2.08
CA ARG A 100 3.49 14.83 3.21
C ARG A 100 3.64 13.94 4.43
N GLU A 101 3.01 12.78 4.38
CA GLU A 101 3.20 11.66 5.28
C GLU A 101 4.69 11.37 5.44
N ARG A 102 5.08 11.04 6.66
CA ARG A 102 6.48 10.76 7.01
C ARG A 102 6.58 10.09 8.36
N LEU A 103 7.73 9.49 8.64
CA LEU A 103 8.10 9.10 9.99
C LEU A 103 8.82 10.24 10.71
N GLY A 104 8.42 10.49 11.97
CA GLY A 104 9.17 11.37 12.86
C GLY A 104 10.25 10.59 13.60
N ILE A 105 11.50 10.64 13.13
CA ILE A 105 12.60 9.93 13.77
C ILE A 105 13.27 10.81 14.82
N GLN A 106 13.49 10.26 16.01
CA GLN A 106 14.32 10.89 17.04
C GLN A 106 15.58 10.06 17.27
N ALA A 107 16.72 10.76 17.28
CA ALA A 107 18.02 10.18 17.56
C ALA A 107 18.67 10.86 18.77
N GLN A 108 19.47 10.09 19.50
CA GLN A 108 20.30 10.57 20.61
C GLN A 108 21.64 9.86 20.54
N ASP A 109 22.74 10.61 20.68
CA ASP A 109 24.11 10.09 20.63
C ASP A 109 24.39 9.20 19.40
N GLY A 110 23.86 9.61 18.23
CA GLY A 110 24.01 8.88 16.98
C GLY A 110 23.27 7.54 16.91
N LYS A 111 22.27 7.31 17.78
CA LYS A 111 21.41 6.13 17.78
C LYS A 111 19.95 6.53 17.66
N LEU A 112 19.18 5.78 16.87
CA LEU A 112 17.74 5.99 16.79
C LEU A 112 17.08 5.51 18.09
N ILE A 113 16.25 6.36 18.70
CA ILE A 113 15.62 6.08 20.01
C ILE A 113 14.11 5.95 19.93
N SER A 114 13.46 6.61 18.96
CA SER A 114 12.01 6.51 18.79
C SER A 114 11.54 6.95 17.41
N VAL A 115 10.34 6.50 17.07
CA VAL A 115 9.62 6.81 15.83
C VAL A 115 8.23 7.36 16.16
N VAL A 116 7.79 8.36 15.41
CA VAL A 116 6.40 8.85 15.39
C VAL A 116 5.78 8.45 14.05
N ASN A 117 4.65 7.75 14.08
CA ASN A 117 3.96 7.30 12.88
C ASN A 117 3.12 8.44 12.27
N GLY A 118 3.61 9.03 11.17
CA GLY A 118 2.86 10.00 10.36
C GLY A 118 2.40 9.45 9.01
N LEU A 119 2.23 8.12 8.86
CA LEU A 119 1.88 7.48 7.58
C LEU A 119 0.37 7.37 7.33
N GLY A 120 -0.47 7.83 8.25
CA GLY A 120 -1.93 7.86 8.08
C GLY A 120 -2.66 6.53 8.37
N SER A 121 -1.94 5.46 8.70
CA SER A 121 -2.48 4.18 9.16
C SER A 121 -1.63 3.60 10.29
N ALA A 122 -2.20 2.68 11.08
CA ALA A 122 -1.43 1.90 12.02
C ALA A 122 -0.33 1.10 11.29
N ILE A 123 0.86 1.10 11.90
CA ILE A 123 2.01 0.31 11.48
C ILE A 123 2.02 -0.97 12.30
N GLN A 124 2.02 -2.12 11.62
CA GLN A 124 2.23 -3.43 12.23
C GLN A 124 3.68 -3.58 12.67
N THR A 125 4.62 -3.27 11.78
CA THR A 125 6.06 -3.33 12.04
C THR A 125 6.77 -2.31 11.16
N VAL A 126 7.80 -1.67 11.71
CA VAL A 126 8.69 -0.77 10.99
C VAL A 126 10.14 -1.11 11.31
N TRP A 127 10.97 -1.12 10.28
CA TRP A 127 12.43 -1.18 10.36
C TRP A 127 13.00 0.12 9.81
N VAL A 128 13.90 0.75 10.55
CA VAL A 128 14.53 2.02 10.19
C VAL A 128 16.04 1.82 10.21
N ALA A 129 16.70 2.12 9.09
CA ALA A 129 18.15 2.16 9.00
C ALA A 129 18.64 3.59 9.24
N ASP A 130 19.62 3.74 10.14
CA ASP A 130 20.31 5.01 10.31
C ASP A 130 21.30 5.30 9.16
N ALA A 131 22.07 6.39 9.30
CA ALA A 131 23.05 6.81 8.29
C ALA A 131 24.21 5.81 8.10
N GLU A 132 24.50 5.00 9.12
CA GLU A 132 25.49 3.92 9.08
C GLU A 132 24.89 2.59 8.60
N GLY A 133 23.57 2.56 8.35
CA GLY A 133 22.84 1.38 7.93
C GLY A 133 22.43 0.45 9.09
N ARG A 134 22.63 0.83 10.35
CA ARG A 134 22.19 0.01 11.50
C ARG A 134 20.67 0.05 11.60
N ILE A 135 20.07 -1.13 11.75
CA ILE A 135 18.62 -1.29 11.73
C ILE A 135 18.07 -1.26 13.15
N TYR A 136 17.01 -0.49 13.32
CA TYR A 136 16.18 -0.42 14.50
C TYR A 136 14.75 -0.75 14.13
N SER A 137 14.01 -1.40 15.02
CA SER A 137 12.62 -1.77 14.76
C SER A 137 11.66 -1.37 15.88
N ALA A 138 10.41 -1.22 15.49
CA ALA A 138 9.25 -1.04 16.36
C ALA A 138 8.04 -1.78 15.76
N ALA A 139 7.09 -2.16 16.59
CA ALA A 139 5.87 -2.85 16.18
C ALA A 139 4.65 -2.20 16.82
N SER A 140 3.47 -2.42 16.22
CA SER A 140 2.18 -1.95 16.71
C SER A 140 2.18 -0.46 17.05
N VAL A 141 2.50 0.39 16.06
CA VAL A 141 2.55 1.85 16.22
C VAL A 141 1.30 2.47 15.59
N PRO A 142 0.28 2.86 16.39
CA PRO A 142 -0.92 3.49 15.85
C PRO A 142 -0.61 4.77 15.07
N ALA A 143 -1.50 5.16 14.16
CA ALA A 143 -1.38 6.43 13.45
C ALA A 143 -1.28 7.61 14.45
N GLY A 144 -0.29 8.48 14.25
CA GLY A 144 0.02 9.61 15.11
C GLY A 144 0.74 9.27 16.41
N ALA A 145 0.90 7.99 16.75
CA ALA A 145 1.54 7.58 18.00
C ALA A 145 3.08 7.54 17.90
N LYS A 146 3.72 7.61 19.07
CA LYS A 146 5.16 7.46 19.25
C LYS A 146 5.48 6.07 19.83
N ALA A 147 6.53 5.43 19.34
CA ALA A 147 7.04 4.18 19.87
C ALA A 147 8.57 4.21 20.03
N PRO A 148 9.14 3.50 21.02
CA PRO A 148 10.58 3.34 21.12
C PRO A 148 11.12 2.50 19.95
N LEU A 149 12.31 2.85 19.48
CA LEU A 149 13.06 2.05 18.49
C LEU A 149 14.08 1.19 19.23
N LEU A 150 14.12 -0.09 18.91
CA LEU A 150 15.05 -1.05 19.48
C LEU A 150 16.01 -1.55 18.40
N PRO A 151 17.32 -1.72 18.67
CA PRO A 151 18.23 -2.33 17.71
C PRO A 151 17.72 -3.70 17.27
N ASP A 152 17.70 -3.94 15.96
CA ASP A 152 17.31 -5.24 15.41
C ASP A 152 18.40 -6.27 15.71
N ARG A 153 18.00 -7.39 16.33
CA ARG A 153 18.93 -8.44 16.76
C ARG A 153 19.13 -9.53 15.72
N ILE A 154 18.23 -9.63 14.75
CA ILE A 154 18.23 -10.68 13.73
C ILE A 154 19.04 -10.20 12.52
N ALA A 155 18.73 -8.99 12.06
CA ALA A 155 19.39 -8.39 10.92
C ALA A 155 19.83 -6.95 11.27
N PRO A 156 21.00 -6.80 11.94
CA PRO A 156 21.37 -5.54 12.56
C PRO A 156 21.78 -4.44 11.58
N ASN A 157 22.04 -4.78 10.30
CA ASN A 157 22.52 -3.83 9.30
C ASN A 157 21.82 -4.02 7.95
N ALA A 158 21.55 -2.90 7.30
CA ALA A 158 21.10 -2.81 5.92
C ALA A 158 22.17 -3.34 4.97
N ALA A 159 21.76 -4.20 4.04
CA ALA A 159 22.59 -4.83 3.03
C ALA A 159 21.99 -4.68 1.61
N GLY A 160 20.98 -3.82 1.47
CA GLY A 160 20.31 -3.60 0.21
C GLY A 160 21.14 -2.83 -0.80
N THR A 161 20.70 -2.90 -2.05
CA THR A 161 21.25 -2.10 -3.15
C THR A 161 20.11 -1.38 -3.85
N ALA A 162 20.38 -0.22 -4.45
CA ALA A 162 19.38 0.50 -5.26
C ALA A 162 18.83 -0.38 -6.40
N SER A 163 19.64 -1.29 -6.94
CA SER A 163 19.21 -2.29 -7.92
C SER A 163 18.20 -3.30 -7.38
N ALA A 164 18.31 -3.71 -6.10
CA ALA A 164 17.38 -4.65 -5.50
C ALA A 164 15.98 -4.05 -5.38
N LEU A 165 15.88 -2.81 -4.88
CA LEU A 165 14.61 -2.09 -4.81
C LEU A 165 14.00 -1.90 -6.21
N ARG A 166 14.81 -1.46 -7.19
CA ARG A 166 14.36 -1.30 -8.58
C ARG A 166 13.86 -2.61 -9.17
N ALA A 167 14.57 -3.73 -8.94
CA ALA A 167 14.19 -5.04 -9.43
C ALA A 167 12.86 -5.52 -8.81
N THR A 168 12.66 -5.27 -7.52
CA THR A 168 11.38 -5.52 -6.83
C THR A 168 10.23 -4.74 -7.47
N PHE A 169 10.42 -3.45 -7.76
CA PHE A 169 9.41 -2.62 -8.43
C PHE A 169 9.14 -3.03 -9.89
N ALA A 170 10.13 -3.63 -10.57
CA ALA A 170 10.04 -4.03 -11.97
C ALA A 170 9.57 -5.48 -12.19
N SER A 171 9.38 -6.27 -11.13
CA SER A 171 9.03 -7.70 -11.20
C SER A 171 7.74 -8.05 -10.44
N SER A 172 7.59 -9.29 -9.94
CA SER A 172 6.43 -9.77 -9.17
C SER A 172 6.40 -9.11 -7.79
N TRP A 173 6.00 -7.83 -7.76
CA TRP A 173 6.06 -7.00 -6.56
C TRP A 173 5.13 -7.50 -5.44
N ILE A 174 4.09 -8.30 -5.76
CA ILE A 174 3.23 -8.96 -4.74
C ILE A 174 4.06 -9.92 -3.89
N GLU A 175 4.87 -10.78 -4.53
CA GLU A 175 5.78 -11.68 -3.81
C GLU A 175 6.85 -10.89 -3.04
N SER A 176 7.20 -9.72 -3.56
CA SER A 176 8.17 -8.85 -2.91
C SER A 176 7.69 -8.27 -1.58
N ILE A 177 6.38 -8.08 -1.36
CA ILE A 177 5.88 -7.60 -0.05
C ILE A 177 6.25 -8.59 1.05
N GLU A 178 5.98 -9.89 0.85
CA GLU A 178 6.29 -10.94 1.82
C GLU A 178 7.80 -11.14 1.94
N ALA A 179 8.54 -11.11 0.83
CA ALA A 179 9.99 -11.25 0.85
C ALA A 179 10.68 -10.10 1.61
N VAL A 180 10.22 -8.86 1.41
CA VAL A 180 10.74 -7.68 2.12
C VAL A 180 10.33 -7.71 3.59
N ALA A 181 9.11 -8.14 3.91
CA ALA A 181 8.69 -8.31 5.30
C ALA A 181 9.53 -9.36 6.05
N ALA A 182 9.89 -10.46 5.38
CA ALA A 182 10.70 -11.52 5.97
C ALA A 182 12.20 -11.15 6.09
N HIS A 183 12.71 -10.38 5.12
CA HIS A 183 14.14 -10.03 5.01
C HIS A 183 14.34 -8.55 4.65
N PRO A 184 13.91 -7.59 5.50
CA PRO A 184 13.95 -6.17 5.20
C PRO A 184 15.39 -5.68 4.95
N GLU A 185 16.37 -6.29 5.62
CA GLU A 185 17.78 -5.94 5.51
C GLU A 185 18.32 -6.03 4.08
N ARG A 186 17.76 -6.90 3.24
CA ARG A 186 18.20 -7.12 1.86
C ARG A 186 17.74 -6.03 0.90
N PHE A 187 16.82 -5.19 1.34
CA PHE A 187 16.20 -4.14 0.50
C PHE A 187 16.49 -2.75 1.03
N MET A 188 16.74 -2.61 2.34
CA MET A 188 17.04 -1.33 2.97
C MET A 188 18.41 -0.80 2.56
N LEU A 189 18.46 0.51 2.35
CA LEU A 189 19.70 1.29 2.26
C LEU A 189 19.89 2.07 3.57
N PRO A 190 21.08 2.60 3.87
CA PRO A 190 21.23 3.59 4.92
C PRO A 190 20.22 4.72 4.75
N HIS A 191 19.73 5.26 5.87
CA HIS A 191 18.78 6.38 5.89
C HIS A 191 17.46 6.10 5.15
N SER A 192 16.97 4.86 5.28
CA SER A 192 15.69 4.40 4.74
C SER A 192 14.88 3.64 5.78
N TYR A 193 13.61 3.38 5.50
CA TYR A 193 12.79 2.47 6.30
C TYR A 193 11.91 1.58 5.45
N VAL A 194 11.47 0.49 6.07
CA VAL A 194 10.40 -0.38 5.58
C VAL A 194 9.30 -0.40 6.65
N ALA A 195 8.07 -0.11 6.28
CA ALA A 195 6.91 -0.17 7.17
C ALA A 195 5.80 -1.04 6.58
N LEU A 196 5.25 -1.93 7.40
CA LEU A 196 4.06 -2.73 7.10
C LEU A 196 2.84 -2.10 7.77
N LEU A 197 1.81 -1.80 6.99
CA LEU A 197 0.62 -1.08 7.45
C LEU A 197 -0.65 -1.95 7.36
N ASP A 198 -1.61 -1.66 8.24
CA ASP A 198 -2.92 -2.32 8.28
C ASP A 198 -3.91 -1.85 7.20
N ASP A 199 -3.64 -0.71 6.56
CA ASP A 199 -4.49 -0.06 5.55
C ASP A 199 -3.61 0.51 4.42
N THR A 200 -4.22 1.15 3.44
CA THR A 200 -3.65 1.61 2.16
C THR A 200 -3.70 3.13 2.01
N PRO A 201 -3.03 3.92 2.88
CA PRO A 201 -3.16 5.38 2.85
C PRO A 201 -2.72 6.01 1.52
N PHE A 202 -1.88 5.32 0.74
CA PHE A 202 -1.33 5.78 -0.54
C PHE A 202 -2.08 5.25 -1.78
N ALA A 203 -3.21 4.56 -1.59
CA ALA A 203 -4.05 4.10 -2.69
C ALA A 203 -5.52 4.43 -2.43
N GLU A 204 -6.26 4.75 -3.49
CA GLU A 204 -7.68 5.02 -3.36
C GLU A 204 -8.47 3.75 -3.06
N PRO A 205 -9.51 3.83 -2.22
CA PRO A 205 -10.33 2.70 -1.85
C PRO A 205 -11.14 2.10 -3.01
N GLY A 206 -11.33 2.83 -4.12
CA GLY A 206 -12.07 2.45 -5.33
C GLY A 206 -13.59 2.37 -5.14
N LEU A 207 -14.06 1.67 -4.10
CA LEU A 207 -15.48 1.56 -3.74
C LEU A 207 -15.88 2.65 -2.73
N PRO A 208 -16.87 3.51 -3.04
CA PRO A 208 -17.34 4.54 -2.12
C PRO A 208 -18.32 4.01 -1.05
N GLU A 209 -18.79 2.76 -1.18
CA GLU A 209 -19.82 2.19 -0.32
C GLU A 209 -19.35 1.99 1.13
N LYS A 210 -20.08 2.61 2.06
CA LYS A 210 -19.88 2.42 3.51
C LYS A 210 -20.13 0.97 3.91
N GLY A 211 -19.34 0.47 4.85
CA GLY A 211 -19.48 -0.90 5.38
C GLY A 211 -18.78 -1.98 4.57
N THR A 212 -18.08 -1.61 3.48
CA THR A 212 -17.20 -2.52 2.74
C THR A 212 -16.15 -3.13 3.67
N LYS A 213 -16.00 -4.46 3.63
CA LYS A 213 -14.95 -5.16 4.37
C LYS A 213 -13.64 -5.08 3.59
N ARG A 214 -12.57 -4.67 4.27
CA ARG A 214 -11.24 -4.51 3.69
C ARG A 214 -10.25 -5.51 4.28
N ALA A 215 -9.33 -5.95 3.45
CA ALA A 215 -8.16 -6.71 3.86
C ALA A 215 -7.00 -6.22 3.02
N ASP A 216 -6.16 -5.41 3.65
CA ASP A 216 -5.14 -4.64 2.99
C ASP A 216 -3.77 -5.12 3.44
N ARG A 217 -2.83 -5.12 2.49
CA ARG A 217 -1.42 -5.45 2.74
C ARG A 217 -0.59 -4.36 2.11
N THR A 218 0.00 -3.52 2.94
CA THR A 218 0.72 -2.34 2.47
C THR A 218 2.14 -2.37 2.97
N LEU A 219 3.07 -2.24 2.04
CA LEU A 219 4.47 -2.00 2.31
C LEU A 219 4.84 -0.60 1.86
N VAL A 220 5.45 0.16 2.76
CA VAL A 220 6.04 1.47 2.46
C VAL A 220 7.55 1.35 2.59
N TYR A 221 8.26 1.57 1.49
CA TYR A 221 9.69 1.84 1.48
C TYR A 221 9.88 3.35 1.54
N GLY A 222 10.45 3.86 2.62
CA GLY A 222 10.65 5.29 2.80
C GLY A 222 12.10 5.70 2.68
N ILE A 223 12.34 6.81 1.99
CA ILE A 223 13.61 7.54 2.01
C ILE A 223 13.42 8.67 3.01
N LEU A 224 14.16 8.62 4.12
CA LEU A 224 14.01 9.59 5.19
C LEU A 224 14.45 10.98 4.72
N LYS A 225 13.77 12.01 5.23
CA LYS A 225 14.16 13.40 4.99
C LYS A 225 15.55 13.69 5.57
N GLY A 226 16.45 14.27 4.78
CA GLY A 226 17.84 14.53 5.17
C GLY A 226 18.90 13.98 4.21
N LEU A 227 18.48 13.35 3.10
CA LEU A 227 19.32 12.96 1.97
C LEU A 227 19.10 13.91 0.78
N GLY A 228 19.40 15.20 0.96
CA GLY A 228 19.86 15.99 -0.18
C GLY A 228 21.34 15.66 -0.42
N PRO A 229 21.85 15.74 -1.66
CA PRO A 229 23.31 15.66 -1.89
C PRO A 229 24.09 16.64 -1.02
#